data_AF-A0A290Z479-F1
#
_entry.id   AF-A0A290Z479-F1
#
_cell.length_a   1.000
_cell.length_b   1.000
_cell.length_c   1.000
_cell.angle_alpha   90.00
_cell.angle_beta   90.00
_cell.angle_gamma   90.00
#
_symmetry.space_group_name_H-M   'P 1'
#
loop_
_entity.id
_entity.type
_entity.pdbx_description
1 polymer ?
#
loop_
_entity_poly.entity_id
_entity_poly.type
_entity_poly.pdbx_seq_one_letter_code
_entity_poly.pdbx_strand_id
1 'polypeptide(L)'
;MSLRTFARSRRFAGTAAALSVTALAATAVVVGGPSANAAPGCRVNYSVTNQWSDGFGATVTVTNLGDAITGGWTLEWDFAAGQRVGQGWNGTFAQSGAKVTVTNPTWSPGLGTNASVSPGFNGTWSGSNPVPTQFKLNGTVCTGSVGPTSTTTTTTTTTTGGNTTTTTSGNNQPGTRVDNPYANAGVYVNPQWSALAAAEPGGSRIANQPTGVWMDRISSIDGNGSPTTGTMGLADHLDEAVKQARTAPGGNLVFQVVIYNLPGRDCAALASNGELGATELDRYKTEYIDKVAGILSRPAYANLRIVTVIEVDSLPNLVTNVSPRATAVPNCDTMKANQNYQNGVAYAVSKLGDIANVYNYLDAGHHGWIGWGDTVPEYDNFFSSAKMISTILGREGATKSDVHGFITNTANYSALEEPHWTVDDVVGGQAVKEKSKWVDWNDFNGEIAFATALRQELVKNGFDSNIGMLIDTSRNGWGGSARPTAKSTSTDPTVYVNESRIDKRAQKGNWCNQAGAGLGERPKASPKPGIDAYVWMKPPGESDGSSSQIPNNEGKGFDRMCDPTYGGNIRNGNNPSGALGNAPLSGHWFSSQFQELMRNAYPTL
;
A
#
# COMPACT_ATOMS: atom_id res chain seq x y z
N MET A 1 -48.56 44.85 -21.94
CA MET A 1 -48.58 45.67 -20.70
C MET A 1 -47.13 45.95 -20.31
N SER A 2 -46.83 47.17 -19.87
CA SER A 2 -45.64 47.96 -20.21
C SER A 2 -44.29 47.49 -19.63
N LEU A 3 -43.26 47.49 -20.50
CA LEU A 3 -41.84 47.69 -20.16
C LEU A 3 -41.62 49.10 -19.57
N ARG A 4 -40.52 49.30 -18.82
CA ARG A 4 -39.56 50.41 -19.06
C ARG A 4 -38.29 50.30 -18.21
N THR A 5 -37.20 50.07 -18.94
CA THR A 5 -35.80 50.47 -18.70
C THR A 5 -35.67 51.98 -18.42
N PHE A 6 -34.60 52.45 -17.76
CA PHE A 6 -33.71 53.49 -18.30
C PHE A 6 -32.44 53.68 -17.45
N ALA A 7 -31.31 53.62 -18.14
CA ALA A 7 -29.99 54.10 -17.70
C ALA A 7 -29.87 55.63 -17.89
N ARG A 8 -28.97 56.29 -17.15
CA ARG A 8 -27.92 57.15 -17.76
C ARG A 8 -26.91 57.71 -16.78
N SER A 9 -25.71 57.83 -17.32
CA SER A 9 -24.43 58.32 -16.82
C SER A 9 -24.21 59.81 -17.11
N ARG A 10 -23.24 60.42 -16.39
CA ARG A 10 -22.12 61.31 -16.83
C ARG A 10 -21.73 62.26 -15.69
N ARG A 11 -20.54 62.10 -15.10
CA ARG A 11 -19.24 62.76 -15.42
C ARG A 11 -19.25 64.28 -15.21
N PHE A 12 -18.45 64.78 -14.26
CA PHE A 12 -17.56 65.94 -14.42
C PHE A 12 -16.37 65.83 -13.44
N ALA A 13 -15.22 66.31 -13.90
CA ALA A 13 -13.87 66.15 -13.35
C ALA A 13 -13.25 67.51 -12.96
N GLY A 14 -12.16 67.48 -12.18
CA GLY A 14 -11.18 68.57 -12.00
C GLY A 14 -10.81 68.82 -10.53
N THR A 15 -9.62 68.42 -10.03
CA THR A 15 -8.27 69.08 -10.05
C THR A 15 -7.95 69.73 -8.68
N ALA A 16 -7.02 69.16 -7.88
CA ALA A 16 -5.62 69.60 -7.61
C ALA A 16 -5.51 70.87 -6.72
N ALA A 17 -4.59 71.10 -5.77
CA ALA A 17 -3.52 70.38 -5.05
C ALA A 17 -3.00 71.31 -3.91
N ALA A 18 -2.27 70.74 -2.92
CA ALA A 18 -1.24 71.36 -2.03
C ALA A 18 -1.68 72.43 -0.99
N LEU A 19 -1.06 72.68 0.17
CA LEU A 19 0.04 72.13 1.00
C LEU A 19 -0.03 72.90 2.35
N SER A 20 0.19 72.26 3.51
CA SER A 20 0.61 72.97 4.74
C SER A 20 1.36 72.01 5.66
N VAL A 21 2.64 72.32 5.90
CA VAL A 21 3.58 71.60 6.75
C VAL A 21 3.63 72.29 8.11
N THR A 22 3.53 71.51 9.19
CA THR A 22 4.10 71.88 10.50
C THR A 22 4.76 70.66 11.11
N ALA A 23 6.09 70.72 11.22
CA ALA A 23 6.93 69.77 11.92
C ALA A 23 7.15 70.24 13.36
N LEU A 24 7.01 69.32 14.32
CA LEU A 24 7.75 69.35 15.59
C LEU A 24 8.36 67.97 15.79
N ALA A 25 9.66 67.96 16.08
CA ALA A 25 10.53 66.78 16.19
C ALA A 25 10.77 66.38 17.65
N ALA A 26 11.36 65.18 17.79
CA ALA A 26 11.89 64.48 18.97
C ALA A 26 10.87 63.58 19.70
N THR A 27 11.03 62.27 19.83
CA THR A 27 12.24 61.45 20.05
C THR A 27 12.02 60.03 19.51
N ALA A 28 13.10 59.41 19.03
CA ALA A 28 13.12 58.03 18.56
C ALA A 28 13.04 57.04 19.73
N VAL A 29 12.11 56.10 19.65
CA VAL A 29 12.32 54.74 20.16
C VAL A 29 12.09 53.81 18.98
N VAL A 30 13.19 53.40 18.36
CA VAL A 30 13.18 52.23 17.47
C VAL A 30 13.02 51.03 18.40
N VAL A 31 11.78 50.58 18.60
CA VAL A 31 11.56 49.21 19.07
C VAL A 31 11.79 48.33 17.86
N GLY A 32 13.04 47.88 17.71
CA GLY A 32 13.39 46.79 16.83
C GLY A 32 12.66 45.54 17.31
N GLY A 33 11.57 45.19 16.65
CA GLY A 33 11.01 43.84 16.74
C GLY A 33 11.51 43.02 15.56
N PRO A 34 12.26 41.93 15.79
CA PRO A 34 11.97 40.67 15.13
C PRO A 34 11.06 39.88 16.08
N SER A 35 10.08 39.13 15.59
CA SER A 35 10.25 38.20 14.49
C SER A 35 8.97 38.05 13.69
N ALA A 36 9.14 38.02 12.36
CA ALA A 36 8.28 37.24 11.49
C ALA A 36 8.06 35.85 12.13
N ASN A 37 6.84 35.32 12.08
CA ASN A 37 6.65 33.89 12.36
C ASN A 37 7.63 33.13 11.48
N ALA A 38 8.65 32.52 12.09
CA ALA A 38 9.63 31.76 11.37
C ALA A 38 8.90 30.62 10.65
N ALA A 39 9.10 30.52 9.33
CA ALA A 39 8.79 29.30 8.59
C ALA A 39 9.40 28.10 9.35
N PRO A 40 8.81 26.89 9.29
CA PRO A 40 9.33 25.71 9.97
C PRO A 40 10.84 25.60 9.76
N GLY A 41 11.64 25.67 10.83
CA GLY A 41 13.10 25.88 10.69
C GLY A 41 13.81 24.69 10.04
N CYS A 42 13.34 23.47 10.31
CA CYS A 42 13.93 22.23 9.83
C CYS A 42 13.06 21.01 10.17
N ARG A 43 13.34 19.88 9.51
CA ARG A 43 12.90 18.53 9.88
C ARG A 43 14.14 17.69 10.17
N VAL A 44 14.12 16.91 11.26
CA VAL A 44 15.25 16.03 11.63
C VAL A 44 14.79 14.59 11.74
N ASN A 45 15.56 13.69 11.15
CA ASN A 45 15.46 12.25 11.35
C ASN A 45 16.73 11.75 12.04
N TYR A 46 16.60 11.29 13.28
CA TYR A 46 17.69 10.70 14.05
C TYR A 46 17.53 9.19 14.04
N SER A 47 18.51 8.48 13.50
CA SER A 47 18.51 7.02 13.35
C SER A 47 19.68 6.38 14.08
N VAL A 48 19.39 5.43 14.97
CA VAL A 48 20.42 4.52 15.50
C VAL A 48 20.63 3.43 14.47
N THR A 49 21.75 3.48 13.75
CA THR A 49 22.04 2.57 12.64
C THR A 49 22.53 1.20 13.10
N ASN A 50 23.09 1.15 14.31
CA ASN A 50 23.70 -0.03 14.93
C ASN A 50 23.80 0.24 16.45
N GLN A 51 23.56 -0.76 17.29
CA GLN A 51 23.83 -0.68 18.73
C GLN A 51 24.47 -1.97 19.25
N TRP A 52 25.48 -1.83 20.11
CA TRP A 52 26.16 -2.91 20.84
C TRP A 52 26.25 -2.59 22.34
N SER A 53 26.91 -3.46 23.12
CA SER A 53 26.83 -3.49 24.60
C SER A 53 27.11 -2.15 25.30
N ASP A 54 28.02 -1.34 24.80
CA ASP A 54 28.41 -0.04 25.39
C ASP A 54 28.47 1.10 24.35
N GLY A 55 28.06 0.84 23.12
CA GLY A 55 28.12 1.83 22.04
C GLY A 55 27.06 1.67 20.96
N PHE A 56 26.99 2.67 20.10
CA PHE A 56 26.02 2.75 19.02
C PHE A 56 26.55 3.61 17.87
N GLY A 57 26.10 3.32 16.66
CA GLY A 57 26.22 4.21 15.52
C GLY A 57 24.90 4.96 15.31
N ALA A 58 24.96 6.24 14.98
CA ALA A 58 23.79 7.02 14.64
C ALA A 58 24.02 7.94 13.43
N THR A 59 22.96 8.19 12.68
CA THR A 59 22.89 9.17 11.59
C THR A 59 21.81 10.19 11.90
N VAL A 60 22.11 11.47 11.70
CA VAL A 60 21.18 12.59 11.94
C VAL A 60 20.96 13.32 10.63
N THR A 61 19.85 13.04 9.96
CA THR A 61 19.47 13.73 8.72
C THR A 61 18.68 14.99 9.06
N VAL A 62 19.20 16.16 8.71
CA VAL A 62 18.49 17.44 8.84
C VAL A 62 18.11 17.95 7.46
N THR A 63 16.83 18.26 7.25
CA THR A 63 16.31 18.97 6.08
C THR A 63 16.02 20.41 6.46
N ASN A 64 16.59 21.38 5.74
CA ASN A 64 16.24 22.79 5.90
C ASN A 64 14.87 23.04 5.25
N LEU A 65 13.89 23.53 6.00
CA LEU A 65 12.55 23.86 5.49
C LEU A 65 12.32 25.38 5.37
N GLY A 66 13.30 26.19 5.76
CA GLY A 66 13.31 27.64 5.64
C GLY A 66 14.21 28.14 4.50
N ASP A 67 14.59 29.41 4.58
CA ASP A 67 15.47 30.06 3.61
C ASP A 67 16.84 29.37 3.52
N ALA A 68 17.47 29.45 2.34
CA ALA A 68 18.78 28.83 2.10
C ALA A 68 19.86 29.38 3.06
N ILE A 69 20.58 28.48 3.73
CA ILE A 69 21.67 28.81 4.64
C ILE A 69 22.97 28.84 3.84
N THR A 70 23.67 29.98 3.84
CA THR A 70 24.93 30.19 3.09
C THR A 70 26.14 30.46 3.99
N GLY A 71 25.92 30.85 5.25
CA GLY A 71 26.96 31.23 6.22
C GLY A 71 27.44 30.11 7.16
N GLY A 72 27.11 28.85 6.87
CA GLY A 72 27.35 27.71 7.76
C GLY A 72 26.10 27.28 8.52
N TRP A 73 26.06 26.00 8.87
CA TRP A 73 24.97 25.41 9.65
C TRP A 73 25.50 24.75 10.91
N THR A 74 24.72 24.87 11.97
CA THR A 74 24.97 24.31 13.30
C THR A 74 23.71 23.57 13.74
N LEU A 75 23.83 22.26 13.95
CA LEU A 75 22.78 21.41 14.49
C LEU A 75 23.05 21.13 15.98
N GLU A 76 22.02 21.25 16.82
CA GLU A 76 22.13 21.04 18.27
C GLU A 76 21.01 20.13 18.79
N TRP A 77 21.35 19.26 19.74
CA TRP A 77 20.38 18.48 20.53
C TRP A 77 20.98 18.10 21.89
N ASP A 78 20.13 17.59 22.79
CA ASP A 78 20.54 17.06 24.10
C ASP A 78 20.30 15.55 24.17
N PHE A 79 21.25 14.81 24.74
CA PHE A 79 21.07 13.41 25.10
C PHE A 79 20.36 13.26 26.46
N ALA A 80 19.41 12.32 26.54
CA ALA A 80 18.54 12.17 27.71
C ALA A 80 19.05 11.17 28.76
N ALA A 81 20.01 10.28 28.43
CA ALA A 81 20.44 9.20 29.31
C ALA A 81 21.96 8.99 29.31
N GLY A 82 22.73 10.08 29.39
CA GLY A 82 24.18 10.01 29.62
C GLY A 82 25.01 9.57 28.41
N GLN A 83 24.43 9.53 27.21
CA GLN A 83 25.15 9.14 25.99
C GLN A 83 26.30 10.11 25.66
N ARG A 84 27.37 9.59 25.06
CA ARG A 84 28.54 10.35 24.61
C ARG A 84 28.78 10.18 23.12
N VAL A 85 29.07 11.26 22.42
CA VAL A 85 29.60 11.21 21.06
C VAL A 85 31.08 10.83 21.13
N GLY A 86 31.47 9.83 20.33
CA GLY A 86 32.85 9.46 20.08
C GLY A 86 33.34 10.08 18.77
N GLN A 87 33.48 9.26 17.72
CA GLN A 87 33.95 9.72 16.41
C GLN A 87 32.77 10.05 15.49
N GLY A 88 32.74 11.28 14.97
CA GLY A 88 31.77 11.74 13.97
C GLY A 88 32.34 11.88 12.56
N TRP A 89 31.46 11.93 11.56
CA TRP A 89 31.78 12.20 10.16
C TRP A 89 30.70 13.09 9.52
N ASN A 90 31.03 13.70 8.38
CA ASN A 90 30.18 14.65 7.65
C ASN A 90 29.71 15.87 8.50
N GLY A 91 30.46 16.19 9.55
CA GLY A 91 30.26 17.33 10.44
C GLY A 91 31.33 17.32 11.54
N THR A 92 31.53 18.47 12.18
CA THR A 92 32.43 18.58 13.34
C THR A 92 31.59 18.52 14.61
N PHE A 93 31.77 17.46 15.39
CA PHE A 93 31.00 17.21 16.61
C PHE A 93 31.74 17.76 17.84
N ALA A 94 31.00 18.41 18.72
CA ALA A 94 31.43 18.80 20.05
C ALA A 94 30.32 18.42 21.05
N GLN A 95 30.70 18.01 22.26
CA GLN A 95 29.74 17.71 23.33
C GLN A 95 30.20 18.34 24.65
N SER A 96 29.27 19.00 25.35
CA SER A 96 29.46 19.49 26.72
C SER A 96 28.27 19.09 27.57
N GLY A 97 28.50 18.29 28.62
CA GLY A 97 27.41 17.67 29.37
C GLY A 97 26.52 16.81 28.46
N ALA A 98 25.21 17.04 28.49
CA ALA A 98 24.24 16.37 27.61
C ALA A 98 24.16 16.96 26.20
N LYS A 99 24.64 18.20 26.01
CA LYS A 99 24.44 18.98 24.78
C LYS A 99 25.46 18.59 23.72
N VAL A 100 24.97 18.24 22.53
CA VAL A 100 25.76 17.98 21.32
C VAL A 100 25.57 19.12 20.34
N THR A 101 26.67 19.57 19.75
CA THR A 101 26.72 20.55 18.67
C THR A 101 27.47 19.96 17.48
N VAL A 102 26.88 20.04 16.29
CA VAL A 102 27.48 19.64 15.03
C VAL A 102 27.54 20.83 14.09
N THR A 103 28.73 21.24 13.70
CA THR A 103 28.92 22.31 12.70
C THR A 103 29.25 21.72 11.34
N ASN A 104 28.88 22.44 10.29
CA ASN A 104 29.22 22.08 8.92
C ASN A 104 30.73 21.87 8.72
N PRO A 105 31.14 20.96 7.83
CA PRO A 105 32.52 20.89 7.40
C PRO A 105 32.92 22.14 6.60
N THR A 106 34.21 22.48 6.61
CA THR A 106 34.74 23.68 5.92
C THR A 106 34.51 23.64 4.40
N TRP A 107 34.38 22.46 3.81
CA TRP A 107 34.15 22.25 2.38
C TRP A 107 32.67 22.26 1.97
N SER A 108 31.72 22.28 2.91
CA SER A 108 30.27 22.33 2.60
C SER A 108 29.49 23.16 3.63
N PRO A 109 29.58 24.50 3.59
CA PRO A 109 28.89 25.39 4.52
C PRO A 109 27.42 25.67 4.15
N GLY A 110 27.00 25.35 2.93
CA GLY A 110 25.66 25.65 2.43
C GLY A 110 24.63 24.56 2.75
N LEU A 111 23.41 24.98 3.09
CA LEU A 111 22.23 24.10 3.18
C LEU A 111 21.01 24.82 2.59
N GLY A 112 20.74 24.57 1.31
CA GLY A 112 19.62 25.19 0.58
C GLY A 112 18.25 24.81 1.13
N THR A 113 17.22 25.57 0.77
CA THR A 113 15.81 25.23 1.08
C THR A 113 15.46 23.85 0.52
N ASN A 114 14.83 23.02 1.34
CA ASN A 114 14.53 21.59 1.11
C ASN A 114 15.75 20.67 0.89
N ALA A 115 16.98 21.18 0.98
CA ALA A 115 18.18 20.35 0.95
C ALA A 115 18.38 19.65 2.31
N SER A 116 19.07 18.51 2.28
CA SER A 116 19.38 17.73 3.49
C SER A 116 20.87 17.42 3.62
N VAL A 117 21.34 17.35 4.86
CA VAL A 117 22.66 16.80 5.22
C VAL A 117 22.48 15.73 6.29
N SER A 118 23.38 14.74 6.29
CA SER A 118 23.31 13.57 7.17
C SER A 118 24.65 13.31 7.86
N PRO A 119 25.05 14.15 8.83
CA PRO A 119 26.15 13.80 9.74
C PRO A 119 25.86 12.51 10.49
N GLY A 120 26.90 11.72 10.75
CA GLY A 120 26.81 10.48 11.52
C GLY A 120 27.92 10.39 12.56
N PHE A 121 27.74 9.57 13.57
CA PHE A 121 28.74 9.35 14.61
C PHE A 121 28.62 7.97 15.27
N ASN A 122 29.72 7.51 15.84
CA ASN A 122 29.72 6.45 16.84
C ASN A 122 29.71 7.08 18.24
N GLY A 123 28.88 6.58 19.14
CA GLY A 123 28.76 7.04 20.52
C GLY A 123 28.75 5.90 21.53
N THR A 124 28.83 6.26 22.82
CA THR A 124 28.69 5.34 23.96
C THR A 124 27.44 5.65 24.76
N TRP A 125 26.90 4.64 25.44
CA TRP A 125 25.73 4.77 26.29
C TRP A 125 25.87 3.87 27.52
N SER A 126 25.15 4.19 28.60
CA SER A 126 25.07 3.34 29.79
C SER A 126 23.63 3.22 30.27
N GLY A 127 23.17 1.99 30.52
CA GLY A 127 21.81 1.69 30.98
C GLY A 127 20.72 1.80 29.91
N SER A 128 20.57 2.94 29.22
CA SER A 128 19.61 3.10 28.12
C SER A 128 20.09 4.06 27.04
N ASN A 129 19.58 3.92 25.81
CA ASN A 129 19.91 4.77 24.67
C ASN A 129 18.66 5.36 23.99
N PRO A 130 17.93 6.27 24.64
CA PRO A 130 16.76 6.93 24.05
C PRO A 130 17.16 7.90 22.93
N VAL A 131 16.33 7.95 21.89
CA VAL A 131 16.47 8.90 20.77
C VAL A 131 16.16 10.33 21.23
N PRO A 132 16.98 11.35 20.87
CA PRO A 132 16.69 12.75 21.18
C PRO A 132 15.38 13.23 20.53
N THR A 133 14.60 14.03 21.26
CA THR A 133 13.25 14.46 20.83
C THR A 133 13.19 15.92 20.34
N GLN A 134 14.24 16.71 20.56
CA GLN A 134 14.29 18.12 20.16
C GLN A 134 15.63 18.45 19.52
N PHE A 135 15.58 19.12 18.36
CA PHE A 135 16.74 19.58 17.60
C PHE A 135 16.61 21.07 17.29
N LYS A 136 17.75 21.76 17.17
CA LYS A 136 17.83 23.15 16.71
C LYS A 136 18.80 23.27 15.54
N LEU A 137 18.40 23.96 14.47
CA LEU A 137 19.26 24.35 13.36
C LEU A 137 19.50 25.86 13.43
N ASN A 138 20.77 26.27 13.56
CA ASN A 138 21.18 27.68 13.74
C ASN A 138 20.38 28.39 14.86
N GLY A 139 20.16 27.69 15.98
CA GLY A 139 19.41 28.20 17.14
C GLY A 139 17.88 28.13 17.00
N THR A 140 17.34 27.79 15.83
CA THR A 140 15.89 27.66 15.59
C THR A 140 15.42 26.22 15.81
N VAL A 141 14.38 26.01 16.61
CA VAL A 141 13.83 24.66 16.87
C VAL A 141 13.26 24.05 15.59
N CYS A 142 13.62 22.80 15.30
CA CYS A 142 13.04 22.04 14.20
C CYS A 142 11.60 21.64 14.53
N THR A 143 10.63 22.09 13.74
CA THR A 143 9.19 21.82 13.94
C THR A 143 8.59 20.89 12.88
N GLY A 144 9.36 20.49 11.86
CA GLY A 144 8.97 19.37 10.99
C GLY A 144 9.18 18.05 11.72
N SER A 145 8.15 17.19 11.77
CA SER A 145 8.10 15.97 12.59
C SER A 145 9.45 15.25 12.73
N VAL A 146 9.93 15.15 13.97
CA VAL A 146 10.97 14.19 14.36
C VAL A 146 10.36 12.79 14.27
N GLY A 147 10.78 12.00 13.28
CA GLY A 147 10.41 10.59 13.21
C GLY A 147 11.16 9.81 14.30
N PRO A 148 10.50 9.04 15.19
CA PRO A 148 11.21 8.15 16.08
C PRO A 148 11.77 6.98 15.25
N THR A 149 13.09 6.78 15.28
CA THR A 149 13.73 5.63 14.63
C THR A 149 13.73 4.41 15.54
N SER A 150 13.36 3.27 14.95
CA SER A 150 13.42 1.91 15.48
C SER A 150 14.85 1.49 15.83
N THR A 151 15.09 1.05 17.05
CA THR A 151 16.31 0.36 17.50
C THR A 151 16.25 -1.10 17.03
N THR A 152 17.09 -1.49 16.07
CA THR A 152 17.28 -2.91 15.73
C THR A 152 18.37 -3.49 16.62
N THR A 153 17.99 -4.24 17.65
CA THR A 153 18.92 -5.03 18.48
C THR A 153 19.11 -6.40 17.82
N THR A 154 20.29 -6.65 17.24
CA THR A 154 20.68 -7.98 16.75
C THR A 154 21.73 -8.56 17.69
N THR A 155 21.37 -9.60 18.44
CA THR A 155 22.33 -10.42 19.20
C THR A 155 22.98 -11.42 18.25
N THR A 156 24.27 -11.28 17.99
CA THR A 156 25.02 -12.21 17.13
C THR A 156 25.86 -13.15 17.97
N THR A 157 25.55 -14.45 17.92
CA THR A 157 26.44 -15.53 18.35
C THR A 157 27.38 -15.87 17.20
N THR A 158 28.69 -15.79 17.43
CA THR A 158 29.72 -16.00 16.42
C THR A 158 29.91 -17.48 16.10
N THR A 159 29.75 -17.86 14.84
CA THR A 159 30.43 -19.03 14.24
C THR A 159 31.16 -18.62 12.96
N THR A 160 32.44 -18.98 12.95
CA THR A 160 33.45 -18.67 11.94
C THR A 160 33.25 -19.54 10.70
N GLY A 161 33.25 -18.96 9.50
CA GLY A 161 33.34 -19.75 8.25
C GLY A 161 32.82 -19.06 7.00
N GLY A 162 33.65 -18.20 6.41
CA GLY A 162 33.74 -17.84 4.98
C GLY A 162 32.46 -17.73 4.14
N ASN A 163 32.01 -16.50 3.90
CA ASN A 163 31.95 -15.94 2.54
C ASN A 163 31.76 -14.42 2.60
N THR A 164 32.61 -13.70 1.87
CA THR A 164 32.54 -12.25 1.69
C THR A 164 31.29 -11.91 0.88
N THR A 165 30.34 -11.18 1.45
CA THR A 165 29.31 -10.49 0.66
C THR A 165 29.67 -9.02 0.57
N THR A 166 30.10 -8.63 -0.63
CA THR A 166 30.39 -7.26 -1.02
C THR A 166 29.10 -6.44 -0.99
N THR A 167 28.95 -5.49 -0.07
CA THR A 167 27.97 -4.42 -0.23
C THR A 167 28.55 -3.37 -1.18
N THR A 168 28.20 -3.47 -2.46
CA THR A 168 28.40 -2.38 -3.41
C THR A 168 27.50 -1.22 -3.02
N SER A 169 28.11 -0.12 -2.57
CA SER A 169 27.57 1.21 -2.82
C SER A 169 27.57 1.41 -4.34
N GLY A 170 26.49 0.97 -4.98
CA GLY A 170 26.30 1.08 -6.42
C GLY A 170 25.55 2.37 -6.73
N ASN A 171 26.17 3.25 -7.50
CA ASN A 171 25.45 4.24 -8.30
C ASN A 171 24.21 3.58 -8.93
N ASN A 172 23.03 4.17 -8.73
CA ASN A 172 21.79 3.76 -9.41
C ASN A 172 22.01 3.77 -10.93
N GLN A 173 22.33 2.62 -11.50
CA GLN A 173 22.17 2.39 -12.93
C GLN A 173 20.66 2.17 -13.18
N PRO A 174 20.07 2.83 -14.19
CA PRO A 174 18.73 2.48 -14.63
C PRO A 174 18.64 0.99 -14.96
N GLY A 175 17.60 0.30 -14.47
CA GLY A 175 17.32 -1.10 -14.84
C GLY A 175 17.84 -2.19 -13.89
N THR A 176 18.24 -1.89 -12.65
CA THR A 176 18.45 -2.93 -11.61
C THR A 176 17.31 -2.90 -10.60
N ARG A 177 16.74 -4.08 -10.28
CA ARG A 177 15.70 -4.20 -9.25
C ARG A 177 16.20 -3.61 -7.92
N VAL A 178 15.35 -2.83 -7.27
CA VAL A 178 15.56 -2.32 -5.91
C VAL A 178 14.82 -3.23 -4.94
N ASP A 179 15.15 -3.18 -3.66
CA ASP A 179 14.52 -4.03 -2.64
C ASP A 179 13.02 -3.76 -2.48
N ASN A 180 12.60 -2.49 -2.52
CA ASN A 180 11.20 -2.10 -2.51
C ASN A 180 10.92 -1.09 -3.65
N PRO A 181 10.09 -1.44 -4.66
CA PRO A 181 9.85 -0.58 -5.81
C PRO A 181 9.08 0.69 -5.45
N TYR A 182 8.31 0.70 -4.36
CA TYR A 182 7.53 1.85 -3.90
C TYR A 182 8.36 2.85 -3.08
N ALA A 183 9.51 2.42 -2.53
CA ALA A 183 10.36 3.31 -1.75
C ALA A 183 10.93 4.45 -2.62
N ASN A 184 10.68 5.69 -2.19
CA ASN A 184 11.12 6.92 -2.87
C ASN A 184 10.68 7.01 -4.35
N ALA A 185 9.47 6.53 -4.65
CA ALA A 185 8.86 6.62 -5.97
C ALA A 185 7.46 7.26 -5.90
N GLY A 186 7.08 7.96 -6.98
CA GLY A 186 5.66 8.19 -7.25
C GLY A 186 4.99 6.91 -7.71
N VAL A 187 3.66 6.89 -7.75
CA VAL A 187 2.89 5.76 -8.29
C VAL A 187 1.92 6.28 -9.35
N TYR A 188 1.77 5.51 -10.41
CA TYR A 188 0.95 5.84 -11.57
C TYR A 188 -0.52 6.11 -11.18
N VAL A 189 -1.04 7.25 -11.64
CA VAL A 189 -2.46 7.58 -11.55
C VAL A 189 -3.12 7.27 -12.89
N ASN A 190 -4.05 6.32 -12.91
CA ASN A 190 -4.80 5.96 -14.10
C ASN A 190 -5.76 7.12 -14.50
N PRO A 191 -5.56 7.77 -15.66
CA PRO A 191 -6.40 8.91 -16.05
C PRO A 191 -7.86 8.52 -16.34
N GLN A 192 -8.11 7.28 -16.78
CA GLN A 192 -9.48 6.82 -17.07
C GLN A 192 -10.29 6.65 -15.77
N TRP A 193 -9.71 5.99 -14.77
CA TRP A 193 -10.32 5.87 -13.45
C TRP A 193 -10.42 7.23 -12.75
N SER A 194 -9.37 8.06 -12.84
CA SER A 194 -9.35 9.41 -12.27
C SER A 194 -10.51 10.25 -12.79
N ALA A 195 -10.81 10.18 -14.09
CA ALA A 195 -11.94 10.89 -14.69
C ALA A 195 -13.30 10.40 -14.16
N LEU A 196 -13.49 9.08 -14.01
CA LEU A 196 -14.72 8.50 -13.43
C LEU A 196 -14.90 8.93 -11.97
N ALA A 197 -13.84 8.83 -11.16
CA ALA A 197 -13.86 9.29 -9.77
C ALA A 197 -14.12 10.80 -9.67
N ALA A 198 -13.51 11.62 -10.50
CA ALA A 198 -13.73 13.07 -10.48
C ALA A 198 -15.14 13.50 -10.92
N ALA A 199 -15.82 12.67 -11.74
CA ALA A 199 -17.19 12.92 -12.17
C ALA A 199 -18.23 12.67 -11.06
N GLU A 200 -17.86 11.90 -10.03
CA GLU A 200 -18.72 11.65 -8.87
C GLU A 200 -18.74 12.84 -7.89
N PRO A 201 -19.89 13.16 -7.26
CA PRO A 201 -19.96 14.15 -6.20
C PRO A 201 -18.89 13.97 -5.12
N GLY A 202 -18.00 14.96 -5.00
CA GLY A 202 -16.90 14.95 -4.03
C GLY A 202 -15.77 13.95 -4.30
N GLY A 203 -15.80 13.23 -5.43
CA GLY A 203 -14.79 12.23 -5.79
C GLY A 203 -13.44 12.80 -6.20
N SER A 204 -13.36 14.11 -6.50
CA SER A 204 -12.09 14.82 -6.71
C SER A 204 -11.10 14.69 -5.54
N ARG A 205 -11.58 14.40 -4.32
CA ARG A 205 -10.74 14.13 -3.13
C ARG A 205 -9.86 12.90 -3.26
N ILE A 206 -10.24 11.94 -4.10
CA ILE A 206 -9.46 10.70 -4.30
C ILE A 206 -9.12 10.43 -5.76
N ALA A 207 -9.60 11.25 -6.71
CA ALA A 207 -9.31 11.09 -8.13
C ALA A 207 -7.81 11.13 -8.48
N ASN A 208 -6.96 11.67 -7.62
CA ASN A 208 -5.50 11.69 -7.79
C ASN A 208 -4.78 10.51 -7.12
N GLN A 209 -5.49 9.55 -6.54
CA GLN A 209 -4.89 8.36 -5.93
C GLN A 209 -4.49 7.35 -7.01
N PRO A 210 -3.36 6.65 -6.83
CA PRO A 210 -2.94 5.61 -7.76
C PRO A 210 -3.79 4.36 -7.60
N THR A 211 -4.11 3.69 -8.70
CA THR A 211 -4.93 2.46 -8.74
C THR A 211 -4.35 1.43 -9.71
N GLY A 212 -4.69 0.16 -9.52
CA GLY A 212 -4.29 -0.93 -10.42
C GLY A 212 -4.87 -0.76 -11.82
N VAL A 213 -4.06 -1.08 -12.84
CA VAL A 213 -4.55 -1.30 -14.21
C VAL A 213 -4.77 -2.80 -14.39
N TRP A 214 -5.97 -3.23 -14.74
CA TRP A 214 -6.31 -4.65 -14.85
C TRP A 214 -6.22 -5.13 -16.29
N MET A 215 -5.39 -6.15 -16.53
CA MET A 215 -5.39 -6.91 -17.77
C MET A 215 -6.33 -8.11 -17.58
N ASP A 216 -7.63 -7.86 -17.65
CA ASP A 216 -8.67 -8.85 -17.35
C ASP A 216 -9.01 -9.77 -18.54
N ARG A 217 -8.38 -9.56 -19.70
CA ARG A 217 -8.56 -10.32 -20.95
C ARG A 217 -7.45 -10.02 -21.96
N ILE A 218 -7.30 -10.82 -23.00
CA ILE A 218 -6.34 -10.60 -24.10
C ILE A 218 -6.61 -9.27 -24.81
N SER A 219 -7.88 -8.94 -25.05
CA SER A 219 -8.24 -7.70 -25.76
C SER A 219 -7.94 -6.42 -24.96
N SER A 220 -7.84 -6.47 -23.63
CA SER A 220 -7.48 -5.28 -22.85
C SER A 220 -6.02 -4.88 -23.04
N ILE A 221 -5.17 -5.79 -23.52
CA ILE A 221 -3.74 -5.51 -23.77
C ILE A 221 -3.58 -4.42 -24.84
N ASP A 222 -4.41 -4.45 -25.90
CA ASP A 222 -4.35 -3.48 -27.00
C ASP A 222 -5.30 -2.28 -26.80
N GLY A 223 -6.13 -2.32 -25.76
CA GLY A 223 -7.24 -1.38 -25.58
C GLY A 223 -8.46 -1.84 -26.37
N ASN A 224 -9.58 -2.07 -25.69
CA ASN A 224 -10.78 -2.65 -26.28
C ASN A 224 -12.02 -1.75 -26.17
N GLY A 225 -11.88 -0.55 -25.60
CA GLY A 225 -13.00 0.35 -25.35
C GLY A 225 -14.05 -0.24 -24.41
N SER A 226 -13.72 -1.32 -23.69
CA SER A 226 -14.68 -2.00 -22.82
C SER A 226 -15.02 -1.13 -21.61
N PRO A 227 -16.20 -1.34 -20.99
CA PRO A 227 -16.54 -0.59 -19.78
C PRO A 227 -15.63 -0.89 -18.57
N THR A 228 -14.80 -1.94 -18.60
CA THR A 228 -13.85 -2.25 -17.50
C THR A 228 -12.48 -1.64 -17.68
N THR A 229 -11.92 -1.73 -18.89
CA THR A 229 -10.54 -1.28 -19.14
C THR A 229 -10.46 0.00 -19.96
N GLY A 230 -11.58 0.48 -20.49
CA GLY A 230 -11.66 1.69 -21.29
C GLY A 230 -10.92 1.57 -22.61
N THR A 231 -10.49 2.71 -23.15
CA THR A 231 -9.84 2.82 -24.46
C THR A 231 -8.33 2.60 -24.41
N MET A 232 -7.69 2.72 -23.25
CA MET A 232 -6.23 2.56 -23.13
C MET A 232 -5.86 1.08 -23.02
N GLY A 233 -4.94 0.63 -23.88
CA GLY A 233 -4.24 -0.63 -23.73
C GLY A 233 -3.06 -0.53 -22.76
N LEU A 234 -2.34 -1.63 -22.57
CA LEU A 234 -1.18 -1.69 -21.69
C LEU A 234 -0.07 -0.70 -22.12
N ALA A 235 0.18 -0.61 -23.43
CA ALA A 235 1.17 0.32 -23.97
C ALA A 235 0.78 1.78 -23.72
N ASP A 236 -0.50 2.14 -23.88
CA ASP A 236 -0.99 3.50 -23.65
C ASP A 236 -0.83 3.92 -22.18
N HIS A 237 -1.11 2.99 -21.26
CA HIS A 237 -0.91 3.19 -19.83
C HIS A 237 0.56 3.39 -19.48
N LEU A 238 1.47 2.61 -20.07
CA LEU A 238 2.91 2.74 -19.87
C LEU A 238 3.47 4.04 -20.48
N ASP A 239 2.99 4.44 -21.65
CA ASP A 239 3.35 5.73 -22.27
C ASP A 239 2.93 6.89 -21.38
N GLU A 240 1.76 6.82 -20.74
CA GLU A 240 1.30 7.80 -19.76
C GLU A 240 2.13 7.75 -18.47
N ALA A 241 2.49 6.56 -17.99
CA ALA A 241 3.37 6.40 -16.84
C ALA A 241 4.75 7.03 -17.09
N VAL A 242 5.32 6.88 -18.29
CA VAL A 242 6.57 7.57 -18.67
C VAL A 242 6.42 9.09 -18.61
N LYS A 243 5.26 9.65 -18.97
CA LYS A 243 5.00 11.09 -18.82
C LYS A 243 4.94 11.50 -17.36
N GLN A 244 4.17 10.79 -16.53
CA GLN A 244 4.04 11.07 -15.10
C GLN A 244 5.37 10.94 -14.36
N ALA A 245 6.25 10.02 -14.77
CA ALA A 245 7.57 9.82 -14.19
C ALA A 245 8.45 11.07 -14.27
N ARG A 246 8.27 11.93 -15.29
CA ARG A 246 9.02 13.19 -15.45
C ARG A 246 8.80 14.19 -14.31
N THR A 247 7.65 14.07 -13.65
CA THR A 247 7.27 14.90 -12.50
C THR A 247 7.29 14.14 -11.17
N ALA A 248 7.63 12.84 -11.20
CA ALA A 248 7.68 12.02 -10.00
C ALA A 248 8.95 12.29 -9.17
N PRO A 249 8.90 12.09 -7.84
CA PRO A 249 10.07 12.24 -6.97
C PRO A 249 11.28 11.44 -7.48
N GLY A 250 12.39 12.14 -7.73
CA GLY A 250 13.62 11.52 -8.23
C GLY A 250 13.51 10.86 -9.61
N GLY A 251 12.43 11.13 -10.37
CA GLY A 251 12.15 10.49 -11.65
C GLY A 251 11.67 9.03 -11.54
N ASN A 252 11.50 8.50 -10.33
CA ASN A 252 11.06 7.13 -10.10
C ASN A 252 9.54 7.06 -10.05
N LEU A 253 8.94 6.22 -10.90
CA LEU A 253 7.50 5.96 -10.88
C LEU A 253 7.24 4.46 -10.89
N VAL A 254 6.36 4.02 -9.99
CA VAL A 254 5.78 2.68 -10.01
C VAL A 254 4.55 2.66 -10.90
N PHE A 255 4.53 1.78 -11.89
CA PHE A 255 3.33 1.40 -12.62
C PHE A 255 2.83 0.06 -12.06
N GLN A 256 1.57 0.00 -11.62
CA GLN A 256 0.97 -1.22 -11.06
C GLN A 256 -0.05 -1.83 -12.04
N VAL A 257 0.16 -3.09 -12.42
CA VAL A 257 -0.71 -3.83 -13.34
C VAL A 257 -1.09 -5.18 -12.75
N VAL A 258 -2.35 -5.57 -12.91
CA VAL A 258 -2.86 -6.88 -12.51
C VAL A 258 -2.89 -7.80 -13.72
N ILE A 259 -2.16 -8.91 -13.63
CA ILE A 259 -2.17 -10.00 -14.60
C ILE A 259 -3.27 -10.97 -14.13
N TYR A 260 -4.38 -11.04 -14.85
CA TYR A 260 -5.55 -11.76 -14.35
C TYR A 260 -6.34 -12.39 -15.50
N ASN A 261 -5.80 -13.46 -16.09
CA ASN A 261 -6.49 -14.15 -17.18
C ASN A 261 -6.16 -15.65 -17.25
N LEU A 262 -5.85 -16.30 -16.12
CA LEU A 262 -5.58 -17.74 -16.09
C LEU A 262 -6.68 -18.56 -16.82
N PRO A 263 -6.31 -19.69 -17.47
CA PRO A 263 -7.28 -20.67 -17.93
C PRO A 263 -8.17 -21.13 -16.78
N GLY A 264 -9.49 -21.13 -16.95
CA GLY A 264 -10.43 -21.49 -15.89
C GLY A 264 -10.39 -20.56 -14.67
N ARG A 265 -10.09 -19.27 -14.87
CA ARG A 265 -10.03 -18.22 -13.84
C ARG A 265 -11.22 -18.27 -12.87
N ASP A 266 -10.95 -17.92 -11.61
CA ASP A 266 -11.90 -17.89 -10.50
C ASP A 266 -12.67 -19.19 -10.35
N CYS A 267 -11.96 -20.31 -10.20
CA CYS A 267 -12.59 -21.63 -10.30
C CYS A 267 -13.72 -21.87 -9.28
N ALA A 268 -13.82 -21.06 -8.22
CA ALA A 268 -14.86 -21.09 -7.19
C ALA A 268 -15.94 -19.99 -7.30
N ALA A 269 -15.87 -19.11 -8.30
CA ALA A 269 -16.82 -18.03 -8.53
C ALA A 269 -17.36 -18.07 -9.98
N LEU A 270 -18.34 -17.21 -10.26
CA LEU A 270 -18.97 -17.05 -11.58
C LEU A 270 -18.92 -15.62 -12.13
N ALA A 271 -18.69 -14.60 -11.28
CA ALA A 271 -18.88 -13.19 -11.65
C ALA A 271 -17.79 -12.65 -12.55
N SER A 272 -16.58 -13.22 -12.41
CA SER A 272 -15.38 -12.82 -13.11
C SER A 272 -14.81 -13.96 -13.94
N ASN A 273 -15.62 -14.95 -14.34
CA ASN A 273 -15.17 -16.05 -15.19
C ASN A 273 -14.32 -15.56 -16.37
N GLY A 274 -13.10 -16.08 -16.46
CA GLY A 274 -12.12 -15.72 -17.49
C GLY A 274 -12.56 -16.18 -18.88
N GLU A 275 -12.04 -15.51 -19.91
CA GLU A 275 -12.36 -15.87 -21.30
C GLU A 275 -11.70 -17.19 -21.74
N LEU A 276 -10.66 -17.61 -21.02
CA LEU A 276 -9.90 -18.84 -21.32
C LEU A 276 -10.49 -20.01 -20.54
N GLY A 277 -10.91 -21.04 -21.26
CA GLY A 277 -11.36 -22.32 -20.71
C GLY A 277 -10.25 -23.06 -19.97
N ALA A 278 -10.63 -24.01 -19.11
CA ALA A 278 -9.72 -24.70 -18.18
C ALA A 278 -8.49 -25.38 -18.82
N THR A 279 -8.54 -25.71 -20.12
CA THR A 279 -7.47 -26.40 -20.85
C THR A 279 -6.63 -25.46 -21.74
N GLU A 280 -6.92 -24.17 -21.78
CA GLU A 280 -6.33 -23.23 -22.75
C GLU A 280 -5.02 -22.59 -22.26
N LEU A 281 -4.16 -23.38 -21.61
CA LEU A 281 -2.87 -22.90 -21.08
C LEU A 281 -1.95 -22.35 -22.18
N ASP A 282 -1.92 -22.97 -23.36
CA ASP A 282 -1.07 -22.49 -24.46
C ASP A 282 -1.48 -21.10 -24.96
N ARG A 283 -2.79 -20.82 -25.00
CA ARG A 283 -3.30 -19.48 -25.36
C ARG A 283 -2.97 -18.46 -24.29
N TYR A 284 -3.11 -18.82 -23.01
CA TYR A 284 -2.66 -17.97 -21.90
C TYR A 284 -1.17 -17.62 -22.01
N LYS A 285 -0.32 -18.61 -22.34
CA LYS A 285 1.12 -18.37 -22.51
C LYS A 285 1.41 -17.45 -23.70
N THR A 286 0.86 -17.75 -24.88
CA THR A 286 1.28 -17.15 -26.15
C THR A 286 0.50 -15.90 -26.55
N GLU A 287 -0.82 -15.87 -26.32
CA GLU A 287 -1.69 -14.75 -26.72
C GLU A 287 -1.80 -13.69 -25.62
N TYR A 288 -1.54 -14.07 -24.36
CA TYR A 288 -1.66 -13.20 -23.19
C TYR A 288 -0.31 -12.86 -22.55
N ILE A 289 0.37 -13.81 -21.88
CA ILE A 289 1.62 -13.52 -21.15
C ILE A 289 2.76 -13.06 -22.04
N ASP A 290 3.05 -13.76 -23.14
CA ASP A 290 4.12 -13.37 -24.08
C ASP A 290 3.87 -11.98 -24.67
N LYS A 291 2.60 -11.65 -24.92
CA LYS A 291 2.20 -10.33 -25.42
C LYS A 291 2.41 -9.24 -24.37
N VAL A 292 2.00 -9.48 -23.12
CA VAL A 292 2.27 -8.57 -22.00
C VAL A 292 3.78 -8.37 -21.83
N ALA A 293 4.56 -9.46 -21.77
CA ALA A 293 6.01 -9.41 -21.62
C ALA A 293 6.69 -8.64 -22.76
N GLY A 294 6.24 -8.83 -24.01
CA GLY A 294 6.71 -8.10 -25.18
C GLY A 294 6.45 -6.59 -25.11
N ILE A 295 5.41 -6.15 -24.39
CA ILE A 295 5.14 -4.73 -24.14
C ILE A 295 5.99 -4.22 -22.98
N LEU A 296 6.01 -4.92 -21.84
CA LEU A 296 6.73 -4.48 -20.64
C LEU A 296 8.25 -4.38 -20.86
N SER A 297 8.80 -5.22 -21.73
CA SER A 297 10.24 -5.25 -22.07
C SER A 297 10.70 -4.16 -23.04
N ARG A 298 9.78 -3.32 -23.56
CA ARG A 298 10.16 -2.26 -24.51
C ARG A 298 11.15 -1.28 -23.86
N PRO A 299 12.24 -0.91 -24.55
CA PRO A 299 13.24 0.01 -23.99
C PRO A 299 12.69 1.36 -23.52
N ALA A 300 11.58 1.82 -24.11
CA ALA A 300 10.89 3.05 -23.70
C ALA A 300 10.43 3.03 -22.23
N TYR A 301 10.23 1.84 -21.64
CA TYR A 301 9.70 1.68 -20.29
C TYR A 301 10.76 1.27 -19.27
N ALA A 302 12.03 1.11 -19.67
CA ALA A 302 13.11 0.59 -18.84
C ALA A 302 13.38 1.40 -17.55
N ASN A 303 12.98 2.68 -17.52
CA ASN A 303 13.13 3.56 -16.36
C ASN A 303 11.94 3.53 -15.39
N LEU A 304 10.81 2.92 -15.78
CA LEU A 304 9.69 2.69 -14.87
C LEU A 304 10.00 1.52 -13.94
N ARG A 305 9.39 1.50 -12.75
CA ARG A 305 9.31 0.30 -11.91
C ARG A 305 7.94 -0.32 -12.18
N ILE A 306 7.89 -1.53 -12.71
CA ILE A 306 6.62 -2.15 -13.11
C ILE A 306 6.26 -3.23 -12.10
N VAL A 307 5.27 -2.98 -11.27
CA VAL A 307 4.75 -3.96 -10.32
C VAL A 307 3.62 -4.75 -10.98
N THR A 308 3.78 -6.06 -11.02
CA THR A 308 2.81 -7.02 -11.55
C THR A 308 2.18 -7.79 -10.40
N VAL A 309 0.87 -7.66 -10.21
CA VAL A 309 0.11 -8.54 -9.34
C VAL A 309 -0.31 -9.75 -10.14
N ILE A 310 0.14 -10.94 -9.73
CA ILE A 310 -0.02 -12.17 -10.51
C ILE A 310 -1.23 -12.95 -10.00
N GLU A 311 -2.25 -13.03 -10.85
CA GLU A 311 -3.36 -13.98 -10.85
C GLU A 311 -4.08 -14.09 -9.51
N VAL A 312 -4.88 -13.07 -9.23
CA VAL A 312 -5.79 -13.00 -8.08
C VAL A 312 -6.74 -14.20 -8.06
N ASP A 313 -7.14 -14.64 -6.86
CA ASP A 313 -8.14 -15.71 -6.65
C ASP A 313 -7.81 -17.03 -7.39
N SER A 314 -6.52 -17.41 -7.40
CA SER A 314 -6.04 -18.59 -8.13
C SER A 314 -5.55 -19.71 -7.21
N LEU A 315 -4.25 -19.75 -6.88
CA LEU A 315 -3.59 -20.85 -6.18
C LEU A 315 -4.23 -21.23 -4.84
N PRO A 316 -4.70 -20.29 -3.99
CA PRO A 316 -5.33 -20.67 -2.73
C PRO A 316 -6.62 -21.49 -2.92
N ASN A 317 -7.33 -21.36 -4.05
CA ASN A 317 -8.48 -22.21 -4.36
C ASN A 317 -8.12 -23.70 -4.46
N LEU A 318 -6.89 -24.03 -4.88
CA LEU A 318 -6.42 -25.42 -5.00
C LEU A 318 -6.13 -26.07 -3.64
N VAL A 319 -6.23 -25.30 -2.57
CA VAL A 319 -6.19 -25.76 -1.18
C VAL A 319 -7.60 -25.81 -0.62
N THR A 320 -8.35 -24.71 -0.74
CA THR A 320 -9.61 -24.53 0.01
C THR A 320 -10.85 -25.01 -0.70
N ASN A 321 -10.86 -25.11 -2.04
CA ASN A 321 -12.07 -25.32 -2.83
C ASN A 321 -11.98 -26.55 -3.75
N VAL A 322 -11.28 -27.58 -3.29
CA VAL A 322 -11.08 -28.85 -4.01
C VAL A 322 -11.42 -30.05 -3.14
N SER A 323 -11.75 -31.16 -3.78
CA SER A 323 -12.05 -32.42 -3.13
C SER A 323 -10.88 -32.91 -2.27
N PRO A 324 -11.15 -33.51 -1.08
CA PRO A 324 -12.45 -33.91 -0.56
C PRO A 324 -13.17 -32.83 0.29
N ARG A 325 -12.73 -31.56 0.28
CA ARG A 325 -13.33 -30.53 1.15
C ARG A 325 -14.81 -30.32 0.82
N ALA A 326 -15.61 -30.04 1.84
CA ALA A 326 -17.03 -29.75 1.66
C ALA A 326 -17.30 -28.48 0.83
N THR A 327 -16.31 -27.60 0.72
CA THR A 327 -16.30 -26.37 -0.09
C THR A 327 -15.94 -26.60 -1.56
N ALA A 328 -15.59 -27.84 -1.95
CA ALA A 328 -15.11 -28.20 -3.28
C ALA A 328 -16.06 -27.79 -4.41
N VAL A 329 -15.47 -27.46 -5.55
CA VAL A 329 -16.18 -27.20 -6.80
C VAL A 329 -15.51 -27.93 -7.96
N PRO A 330 -16.27 -28.47 -8.93
CA PRO A 330 -15.71 -29.27 -10.02
C PRO A 330 -14.65 -28.54 -10.86
N ASN A 331 -14.79 -27.23 -11.04
CA ASN A 331 -13.82 -26.46 -11.82
C ASN A 331 -12.47 -26.37 -11.10
N CYS A 332 -12.44 -26.12 -9.79
CA CYS A 332 -11.18 -26.13 -9.04
C CYS A 332 -10.54 -27.52 -8.99
N ASP A 333 -11.35 -28.59 -8.90
CA ASP A 333 -10.84 -29.97 -9.03
C ASP A 333 -10.17 -30.19 -10.40
N THR A 334 -10.80 -29.68 -11.46
CA THR A 334 -10.22 -29.70 -12.82
C THR A 334 -8.90 -28.94 -12.87
N MET A 335 -8.84 -27.72 -12.33
CA MET A 335 -7.64 -26.89 -12.32
C MET A 335 -6.51 -27.49 -11.47
N LYS A 336 -6.84 -28.17 -10.38
CA LYS A 336 -5.85 -28.90 -9.58
C LYS A 336 -5.33 -30.13 -10.29
N ALA A 337 -6.21 -30.88 -10.96
CA ALA A 337 -5.85 -32.10 -11.67
C ALA A 337 -4.97 -31.83 -12.90
N ASN A 338 -5.29 -30.78 -13.67
CA ASN A 338 -4.51 -30.41 -14.86
C ASN A 338 -3.26 -29.57 -14.54
N GLN A 339 -3.13 -29.03 -13.31
CA GLN A 339 -2.05 -28.18 -12.84
C GLN A 339 -1.88 -26.84 -13.59
N ASN A 340 -2.91 -26.39 -14.33
CA ASN A 340 -2.80 -25.22 -15.19
C ASN A 340 -2.71 -23.91 -14.40
N TYR A 341 -3.24 -23.84 -13.17
CA TYR A 341 -3.00 -22.69 -12.29
C TYR A 341 -1.52 -22.61 -11.89
N GLN A 342 -0.94 -23.72 -11.40
CA GLN A 342 0.48 -23.74 -11.01
C GLN A 342 1.39 -23.43 -12.21
N ASN A 343 1.15 -24.08 -13.36
CA ASN A 343 1.97 -23.89 -14.55
C ASN A 343 1.76 -22.50 -15.18
N GLY A 344 0.53 -21.97 -15.18
CA GLY A 344 0.24 -20.62 -15.68
C GLY A 344 0.86 -19.52 -14.82
N VAL A 345 0.74 -19.61 -13.48
CA VAL A 345 1.39 -18.68 -12.56
C VAL A 345 2.91 -18.76 -12.69
N ALA A 346 3.48 -19.98 -12.72
CA ALA A 346 4.92 -20.16 -12.87
C ALA A 346 5.43 -19.56 -14.19
N TYR A 347 4.73 -19.80 -15.31
CA TYR A 347 5.10 -19.23 -16.59
C TYR A 347 5.06 -17.69 -16.59
N ALA A 348 4.00 -17.10 -16.03
CA ALA A 348 3.89 -15.64 -15.91
C ALA A 348 5.03 -15.06 -15.05
N VAL A 349 5.28 -15.66 -13.88
CA VAL A 349 6.34 -15.24 -12.97
C VAL A 349 7.71 -15.32 -13.65
N SER A 350 8.03 -16.43 -14.32
CA SER A 350 9.30 -16.60 -15.04
C SER A 350 9.46 -15.56 -16.16
N LYS A 351 8.49 -15.48 -17.08
CA LYS A 351 8.54 -14.57 -18.24
C LYS A 351 8.64 -13.10 -17.87
N LEU A 352 7.85 -12.68 -16.88
CA LEU A 352 7.85 -11.29 -16.42
C LEU A 352 9.07 -11.03 -15.52
N GLY A 353 9.54 -12.06 -14.80
CA GLY A 353 10.75 -12.07 -13.98
C GLY A 353 12.05 -11.90 -14.78
N ASP A 354 12.07 -12.21 -16.08
CA ASP A 354 13.21 -11.93 -16.96
C ASP A 354 13.38 -10.43 -17.29
N ILE A 355 12.35 -9.61 -17.02
CA ILE A 355 12.36 -8.18 -17.33
C ILE A 355 12.93 -7.40 -16.14
N ALA A 356 14.06 -6.73 -16.36
CA ALA A 356 14.92 -6.18 -15.30
C ALA A 356 14.27 -5.12 -14.40
N ASN A 357 13.22 -4.46 -14.87
CA ASN A 357 12.47 -3.44 -14.13
C ASN A 357 11.04 -3.87 -13.75
N VAL A 358 10.72 -5.15 -13.88
CA VAL A 358 9.44 -5.75 -13.42
C VAL A 358 9.63 -6.38 -12.03
N TYR A 359 8.61 -6.26 -11.18
CA TYR A 359 8.57 -6.73 -9.79
C TYR A 359 7.28 -7.54 -9.58
N ASN A 360 7.40 -8.88 -9.60
CA ASN A 360 6.24 -9.76 -9.45
C ASN A 360 5.83 -9.89 -7.99
N TYR A 361 4.57 -9.58 -7.70
CA TYR A 361 3.91 -9.87 -6.43
C TYR A 361 2.79 -10.88 -6.66
N LEU A 362 2.90 -12.07 -6.08
CA LEU A 362 1.88 -13.11 -6.24
C LEU A 362 0.71 -12.83 -5.32
N ASP A 363 -0.52 -13.00 -5.80
CA ASP A 363 -1.69 -12.96 -4.92
C ASP A 363 -1.64 -14.11 -3.90
N ALA A 364 -1.96 -13.77 -2.65
CA ALA A 364 -1.92 -14.68 -1.53
C ALA A 364 -3.22 -14.62 -0.70
N GLY A 365 -4.35 -14.34 -1.35
CA GLY A 365 -5.66 -14.30 -0.70
C GLY A 365 -5.75 -13.25 0.41
N HIS A 366 -6.41 -13.59 1.52
CA HIS A 366 -6.56 -12.72 2.68
C HIS A 366 -6.78 -13.56 3.95
N HIS A 367 -6.67 -12.96 5.14
CA HIS A 367 -6.74 -13.71 6.39
C HIS A 367 -8.08 -14.43 6.57
N GLY A 368 -9.16 -13.82 6.10
CA GLY A 368 -10.52 -14.37 6.13
C GLY A 368 -10.75 -15.54 5.17
N TRP A 369 -9.75 -15.93 4.36
CA TRP A 369 -9.79 -17.08 3.46
C TRP A 369 -8.78 -18.15 3.87
N ILE A 370 -7.52 -17.78 4.08
CA ILE A 370 -6.44 -18.75 4.36
C ILE A 370 -5.73 -18.52 5.70
N GLY A 371 -6.36 -17.79 6.63
CA GLY A 371 -5.81 -17.50 7.96
C GLY A 371 -5.98 -18.60 9.02
N TRP A 372 -6.31 -19.82 8.63
CA TRP A 372 -6.48 -20.95 9.56
C TRP A 372 -5.27 -21.88 9.49
N GLY A 373 -4.42 -21.86 10.50
CA GLY A 373 -3.36 -22.85 10.70
C GLY A 373 -3.85 -24.00 11.57
N ASP A 374 -3.66 -25.23 11.12
CA ASP A 374 -3.98 -26.42 11.91
C ASP A 374 -2.92 -27.52 11.72
N THR A 375 -2.78 -28.38 12.73
CA THR A 375 -1.97 -29.60 12.62
C THR A 375 -2.65 -30.70 11.78
N VAL A 376 -3.97 -30.63 11.66
CA VAL A 376 -4.79 -31.51 10.82
C VAL A 376 -4.85 -30.91 9.42
N PRO A 377 -4.29 -31.56 8.39
CA PRO A 377 -4.19 -30.98 7.04
C PRO A 377 -5.53 -30.61 6.38
N GLU A 378 -6.63 -31.21 6.82
CA GLU A 378 -7.98 -30.89 6.33
C GLU A 378 -8.48 -29.51 6.80
N TYR A 379 -8.05 -29.06 7.98
CA TYR A 379 -8.45 -27.76 8.56
C TYR A 379 -7.36 -26.70 8.40
N ASP A 380 -6.16 -27.10 8.00
CA ASP A 380 -5.09 -26.19 7.66
C ASP A 380 -5.30 -25.55 6.29
N ASN A 381 -5.52 -24.24 6.29
CA ASN A 381 -5.49 -23.42 5.09
C ASN A 381 -4.18 -22.62 5.00
N PHE A 382 -3.60 -22.21 6.13
CA PHE A 382 -2.47 -21.28 6.18
C PHE A 382 -1.18 -21.92 5.68
N PHE A 383 -0.73 -23.00 6.32
CA PHE A 383 0.53 -23.66 5.94
C PHE A 383 0.40 -24.36 4.59
N SER A 384 -0.76 -24.98 4.34
CA SER A 384 -1.08 -25.63 3.07
C SER A 384 -1.12 -24.65 1.90
N SER A 385 -1.59 -23.41 2.09
CA SER A 385 -1.54 -22.39 1.04
C SER A 385 -0.14 -21.86 0.79
N ALA A 386 0.66 -21.61 1.83
CA ALA A 386 2.06 -21.23 1.65
C ALA A 386 2.83 -22.32 0.87
N LYS A 387 2.57 -23.59 1.17
CA LYS A 387 3.12 -24.74 0.43
C LYS A 387 2.59 -24.85 -0.99
N MET A 388 1.30 -24.57 -1.24
CA MET A 388 0.75 -24.57 -2.59
C MET A 388 1.40 -23.49 -3.45
N ILE A 389 1.56 -22.29 -2.88
CA ILE A 389 2.21 -21.16 -3.56
C ILE A 389 3.66 -21.51 -3.90
N SER A 390 4.42 -22.16 -3.01
CA SER A 390 5.80 -22.56 -3.33
C SER A 390 5.92 -23.62 -4.41
N THR A 391 4.84 -24.31 -4.78
CA THR A 391 4.88 -25.30 -5.88
C THR A 391 5.22 -24.70 -7.24
N ILE A 392 5.11 -23.37 -7.41
CA ILE A 392 5.50 -22.69 -8.66
C ILE A 392 7.03 -22.66 -8.84
N LEU A 393 7.80 -22.77 -7.77
CA LEU A 393 9.26 -22.75 -7.84
C LEU A 393 9.79 -24.00 -8.56
N GLY A 394 10.62 -23.78 -9.58
CA GLY A 394 11.17 -24.83 -10.44
C GLY A 394 10.25 -25.31 -11.55
N ARG A 395 9.04 -24.75 -11.69
CA ARG A 395 8.13 -25.02 -12.81
C ARG A 395 8.28 -23.97 -13.89
N GLU A 396 8.18 -24.36 -15.15
CA GLU A 396 8.08 -23.41 -16.28
C GLU A 396 9.20 -22.35 -16.31
N GLY A 397 10.37 -22.67 -15.74
CA GLY A 397 11.50 -21.74 -15.61
C GLY A 397 11.47 -20.82 -14.38
N ALA A 398 10.39 -20.79 -13.60
CA ALA A 398 10.25 -19.90 -12.45
C ALA A 398 11.23 -20.27 -11.33
N THR A 399 11.89 -19.25 -10.82
CA THR A 399 12.82 -19.32 -9.70
C THR A 399 12.37 -18.38 -8.59
N LYS A 400 12.95 -18.53 -7.40
CA LYS A 400 12.64 -17.65 -6.27
C LYS A 400 13.02 -16.17 -6.53
N SER A 401 14.04 -15.91 -7.37
CA SER A 401 14.43 -14.55 -7.75
C SER A 401 13.45 -13.85 -8.70
N ASP A 402 12.53 -14.60 -9.31
CA ASP A 402 11.46 -14.06 -10.13
C ASP A 402 10.29 -13.55 -9.28
N VAL A 403 10.27 -13.87 -7.98
CA VAL A 403 9.24 -13.45 -7.03
C VAL A 403 9.79 -12.35 -6.14
N HIS A 404 9.24 -11.15 -6.30
CA HIS A 404 9.64 -9.99 -5.50
C HIS A 404 8.87 -9.93 -4.18
N GLY A 405 7.64 -10.43 -4.17
CA GLY A 405 6.81 -10.41 -2.98
C GLY A 405 5.45 -11.06 -3.17
N PHE A 406 4.54 -10.74 -2.26
CA PHE A 406 3.17 -11.22 -2.25
C PHE A 406 2.20 -10.09 -1.93
N ILE A 407 0.96 -10.18 -2.42
CA ILE A 407 -0.10 -9.24 -2.09
C ILE A 407 -1.25 -9.97 -1.39
N THR A 408 -1.82 -9.36 -0.35
CA THR A 408 -3.03 -9.83 0.30
C THR A 408 -4.18 -8.84 0.10
N ASN A 409 -5.41 -9.33 0.32
CA ASN A 409 -6.65 -8.56 0.32
C ASN A 409 -7.05 -7.95 -1.03
N THR A 410 -6.43 -8.38 -2.15
CA THR A 410 -6.72 -7.87 -3.49
C THR A 410 -8.21 -7.96 -3.78
N ALA A 411 -8.84 -6.81 -4.08
CA ALA A 411 -10.29 -6.71 -4.31
C ALA A 411 -11.18 -7.23 -3.15
N ASN A 412 -10.66 -7.34 -1.93
CA ASN A 412 -11.41 -7.78 -0.75
C ASN A 412 -11.59 -6.63 0.25
N TYR A 413 -12.09 -6.95 1.45
CA TYR A 413 -12.58 -5.98 2.43
C TYR A 413 -12.06 -6.27 3.84
N SER A 414 -11.13 -7.21 4.00
CA SER A 414 -10.63 -7.58 5.33
C SER A 414 -9.93 -6.40 5.99
N ALA A 415 -10.28 -6.13 7.25
CA ALA A 415 -9.71 -5.03 8.02
C ALA A 415 -8.17 -5.05 7.96
N LEU A 416 -7.57 -3.86 7.79
CA LEU A 416 -6.11 -3.74 7.83
C LEU A 416 -5.57 -4.16 9.20
N GLU A 417 -6.15 -3.60 10.26
CA GLU A 417 -5.95 -3.97 11.66
C GLU A 417 -7.29 -3.81 12.40
N GLU A 418 -7.59 -4.70 13.33
CA GLU A 418 -8.73 -4.59 14.24
C GLU A 418 -8.29 -3.91 15.55
N PRO A 419 -8.74 -2.67 15.84
CA PRO A 419 -8.17 -1.87 16.92
C PRO A 419 -8.71 -2.19 18.32
N HIS A 420 -9.82 -2.92 18.41
CA HIS A 420 -10.61 -3.03 19.65
C HIS A 420 -10.64 -4.42 20.27
N TRP A 421 -10.18 -5.45 19.55
CA TRP A 421 -10.25 -6.84 20.01
C TRP A 421 -9.12 -7.65 19.39
N THR A 422 -8.78 -8.79 20.00
CA THR A 422 -7.81 -9.75 19.45
C THR A 422 -8.41 -11.16 19.40
N VAL A 423 -7.89 -12.03 18.53
CA VAL A 423 -8.36 -13.43 18.46
C VAL A 423 -8.10 -14.19 19.76
N ASP A 424 -7.09 -13.79 20.54
CA ASP A 424 -6.69 -14.43 21.80
C ASP A 424 -7.45 -13.88 23.02
N ASP A 425 -8.38 -12.95 22.82
CA ASP A 425 -9.19 -12.41 23.91
C ASP A 425 -10.01 -13.52 24.61
N VAL A 426 -10.06 -13.46 25.94
CA VAL A 426 -10.93 -14.28 26.77
C VAL A 426 -12.00 -13.40 27.41
N VAL A 427 -13.26 -13.67 27.09
CA VAL A 427 -14.41 -12.85 27.46
C VAL A 427 -15.41 -13.69 28.22
N GLY A 428 -15.82 -13.26 29.42
CA GLY A 428 -16.70 -14.06 30.28
C GLY A 428 -16.12 -15.43 30.68
N GLY A 429 -14.79 -15.56 30.68
CA GLY A 429 -14.10 -16.84 30.91
C GLY A 429 -14.07 -17.78 29.70
N GLN A 430 -14.47 -17.31 28.51
CA GLN A 430 -14.51 -18.10 27.29
C GLN A 430 -13.61 -17.49 26.21
N ALA A 431 -12.85 -18.31 25.50
CA ALA A 431 -12.01 -17.86 24.40
C ALA A 431 -12.87 -17.36 23.23
N VAL A 432 -12.58 -16.15 22.75
CA VAL A 432 -13.26 -15.55 21.59
C VAL A 432 -13.08 -16.42 20.34
N LYS A 433 -11.87 -16.93 20.13
CA LYS A 433 -11.51 -17.82 19.01
C LYS A 433 -12.41 -19.04 18.87
N GLU A 434 -12.82 -19.64 20.00
CA GLU A 434 -13.71 -20.81 20.04
C GLU A 434 -15.19 -20.43 19.91
N LYS A 435 -15.63 -19.36 20.59
CA LYS A 435 -17.06 -19.08 20.75
C LYS A 435 -17.64 -18.14 19.70
N SER A 436 -16.83 -17.24 19.12
CA SER A 436 -17.31 -16.28 18.13
C SER A 436 -17.33 -16.89 16.73
N LYS A 437 -18.51 -16.98 16.13
CA LYS A 437 -18.68 -17.42 14.73
C LYS A 437 -17.99 -16.51 13.72
N TRP A 438 -17.71 -15.26 14.05
CA TRP A 438 -16.94 -14.36 13.19
C TRP A 438 -15.46 -14.77 13.14
N VAL A 439 -14.91 -15.16 14.29
CA VAL A 439 -13.51 -15.58 14.40
C VAL A 439 -13.34 -16.99 13.87
N ASP A 440 -14.20 -17.91 14.31
CA ASP A 440 -14.30 -19.28 13.81
C ASP A 440 -12.93 -19.96 13.78
N TRP A 441 -12.20 -19.94 14.90
CA TRP A 441 -10.85 -20.50 15.03
C TRP A 441 -9.74 -19.88 14.17
N ASN A 442 -10.01 -18.81 13.42
CA ASN A 442 -8.98 -18.13 12.61
C ASN A 442 -7.87 -17.54 13.50
N ASP A 443 -6.62 -17.62 13.03
CA ASP A 443 -5.45 -17.13 13.77
C ASP A 443 -5.27 -15.60 13.68
N PHE A 444 -6.06 -14.94 12.85
CA PHE A 444 -5.90 -13.53 12.54
C PHE A 444 -7.25 -12.81 12.57
N ASN A 445 -7.20 -11.52 12.88
CA ASN A 445 -8.32 -10.59 12.81
C ASN A 445 -8.06 -9.41 11.87
N GLY A 446 -6.90 -9.35 11.21
CA GLY A 446 -6.55 -8.28 10.30
C GLY A 446 -5.38 -8.64 9.38
N GLU A 447 -5.27 -7.91 8.28
CA GLU A 447 -4.33 -8.21 7.20
C GLU A 447 -2.86 -8.00 7.57
N ILE A 448 -2.52 -7.05 8.46
CA ILE A 448 -1.10 -6.84 8.81
C ILE A 448 -0.51 -8.06 9.53
N ALA A 449 -1.22 -8.60 10.52
CA ALA A 449 -0.75 -9.76 11.28
C ALA A 449 -0.64 -10.99 10.35
N PHE A 450 -1.65 -11.19 9.50
CA PHE A 450 -1.68 -12.25 8.51
C PHE A 450 -0.53 -12.14 7.49
N ALA A 451 -0.37 -10.99 6.83
CA ALA A 451 0.68 -10.78 5.84
C ALA A 451 2.08 -10.95 6.45
N THR A 452 2.28 -10.48 7.69
CA THR A 452 3.56 -10.64 8.40
C THR A 452 3.87 -12.11 8.68
N ALA A 453 2.91 -12.87 9.19
CA ALA A 453 3.07 -14.29 9.44
C ALA A 453 3.27 -15.08 8.13
N LEU A 454 2.48 -14.75 7.10
CA LEU A 454 2.53 -15.44 5.81
C LEU A 454 3.87 -15.22 5.12
N ARG A 455 4.42 -14.00 5.18
CA ARG A 455 5.79 -13.70 4.72
C ARG A 455 6.82 -14.65 5.34
N GLN A 456 6.78 -14.81 6.66
CA GLN A 456 7.71 -15.69 7.37
C GLN A 456 7.55 -17.15 6.93
N GLU A 457 6.31 -17.59 6.73
CA GLU A 457 6.03 -18.94 6.29
C GLU A 457 6.46 -19.20 4.84
N LEU A 458 6.27 -18.22 3.94
CA LEU A 458 6.72 -18.31 2.56
C LEU A 458 8.26 -18.39 2.47
N VAL A 459 8.99 -17.65 3.32
CA VAL A 459 10.46 -17.79 3.41
C VAL A 459 10.87 -19.21 3.82
N LYS A 460 10.19 -19.81 4.80
CA LYS A 460 10.45 -21.23 5.18
C LYS A 460 10.15 -22.20 4.04
N ASN A 461 9.21 -21.84 3.16
CA ASN A 461 8.83 -22.62 1.98
C ASN A 461 9.71 -22.36 0.74
N GLY A 462 10.84 -21.63 0.90
CA GLY A 462 11.89 -21.55 -0.11
C GLY A 462 11.97 -20.23 -0.88
N PHE A 463 11.09 -19.26 -0.60
CA PHE A 463 11.20 -17.91 -1.13
C PHE A 463 12.33 -17.12 -0.45
N ASP A 464 12.84 -16.07 -1.12
CA ASP A 464 13.95 -15.29 -0.60
C ASP A 464 13.57 -14.52 0.68
N SER A 465 14.53 -14.33 1.58
CA SER A 465 14.28 -13.70 2.88
C SER A 465 13.95 -12.21 2.79
N ASN A 466 14.20 -11.58 1.64
CA ASN A 466 13.93 -10.17 1.37
C ASN A 466 12.60 -9.94 0.62
N ILE A 467 11.77 -10.96 0.38
CA ILE A 467 10.42 -10.74 -0.17
C ILE A 467 9.66 -9.68 0.64
N GLY A 468 8.86 -8.87 -0.03
CA GLY A 468 7.98 -7.90 0.63
C GLY A 468 6.50 -8.22 0.46
N MET A 469 5.67 -7.62 1.32
CA MET A 469 4.21 -7.80 1.26
C MET A 469 3.53 -6.51 0.80
N LEU A 470 2.52 -6.64 -0.05
CA LEU A 470 1.53 -5.60 -0.34
C LEU A 470 0.22 -5.95 0.33
N ILE A 471 -0.56 -4.93 0.70
CA ILE A 471 -1.93 -5.10 1.16
C ILE A 471 -2.82 -4.18 0.33
N ASP A 472 -3.82 -4.73 -0.35
CA ASP A 472 -4.84 -3.92 -1.00
C ASP A 472 -5.76 -3.30 0.06
N THR A 473 -5.71 -1.97 0.13
CA THR A 473 -6.41 -1.13 1.11
C THR A 473 -7.50 -0.30 0.45
N SER A 474 -7.85 -0.59 -0.81
CA SER A 474 -8.83 0.16 -1.60
C SER A 474 -10.18 0.29 -0.90
N ARG A 475 -10.68 -0.76 -0.23
CA ARG A 475 -12.06 -0.83 0.27
C ARG A 475 -12.21 -1.41 1.68
N ASN A 476 -11.14 -1.43 2.48
CA ASN A 476 -11.12 -2.09 3.79
C ASN A 476 -11.09 -1.15 5.00
N GLY A 477 -11.44 0.13 4.82
CA GLY A 477 -11.37 1.12 5.89
C GLY A 477 -12.41 0.90 6.99
N TRP A 478 -13.63 0.50 6.61
CA TRP A 478 -14.76 0.33 7.54
C TRP A 478 -14.96 1.55 8.46
N GLY A 479 -15.03 2.73 7.85
CA GLY A 479 -15.32 3.99 8.52
C GLY A 479 -16.81 4.28 8.64
N GLY A 480 -17.13 5.57 8.55
CA GLY A 480 -18.49 6.06 8.74
C GLY A 480 -18.93 6.03 10.20
N SER A 481 -20.16 6.48 10.45
CA SER A 481 -20.72 6.62 11.81
C SER A 481 -20.98 5.29 12.52
N ALA A 482 -20.98 4.17 11.78
CA ALA A 482 -21.17 2.83 12.34
C ALA A 482 -19.85 2.16 12.78
N ARG A 483 -18.69 2.77 12.52
CA ARG A 483 -17.40 2.27 12.97
C ARG A 483 -17.34 2.28 14.50
N PRO A 484 -17.06 1.15 15.17
CA PRO A 484 -16.87 1.13 16.62
C PRO A 484 -15.73 2.05 17.06
N THR A 485 -15.97 2.82 18.11
CA THR A 485 -14.98 3.74 18.69
C THR A 485 -14.27 3.17 19.91
N ALA A 486 -14.76 2.04 20.44
CA ALA A 486 -14.20 1.34 21.59
C ALA A 486 -14.57 -0.14 21.52
N LYS A 487 -13.86 -0.95 22.31
CA LYS A 487 -14.22 -2.35 22.55
C LYS A 487 -15.51 -2.47 23.34
N SER A 488 -16.26 -3.54 23.08
CA SER A 488 -17.47 -3.89 23.82
C SER A 488 -17.18 -4.22 25.27
N THR A 489 -18.17 -4.00 26.14
CA THR A 489 -18.16 -4.41 27.54
C THR A 489 -18.94 -5.72 27.77
N SER A 490 -19.45 -6.36 26.71
CA SER A 490 -20.18 -7.62 26.81
C SER A 490 -19.27 -8.73 27.35
N THR A 491 -19.85 -9.61 28.17
CA THR A 491 -19.21 -10.86 28.63
C THR A 491 -19.55 -12.05 27.75
N ASP A 492 -20.39 -11.88 26.72
CA ASP A 492 -20.60 -12.90 25.68
C ASP A 492 -19.57 -12.69 24.56
N PRO A 493 -18.71 -13.68 24.23
CA PRO A 493 -17.67 -13.51 23.22
C PRO A 493 -18.18 -13.14 21.82
N THR A 494 -19.36 -13.64 21.42
CA THR A 494 -19.91 -13.35 20.10
C THR A 494 -20.40 -11.91 20.03
N VAL A 495 -21.14 -11.45 21.05
CA VAL A 495 -21.59 -10.06 21.15
C VAL A 495 -20.39 -9.12 21.26
N TYR A 496 -19.41 -9.47 22.10
CA TYR A 496 -18.17 -8.71 22.26
C TYR A 496 -17.46 -8.46 20.92
N VAL A 497 -17.25 -9.52 20.13
CA VAL A 497 -16.62 -9.37 18.82
C VAL A 497 -17.48 -8.55 17.87
N ASN A 498 -18.78 -8.83 17.77
CA ASN A 498 -19.66 -8.13 16.81
C ASN A 498 -19.77 -6.63 17.05
N GLU A 499 -19.80 -6.22 18.32
CA GLU A 499 -19.80 -4.82 18.72
C GLU A 499 -18.43 -4.15 18.55
N SER A 500 -17.33 -4.91 18.72
CA SER A 500 -15.97 -4.35 18.67
C SER A 500 -15.35 -4.32 17.27
N ARG A 501 -15.68 -5.28 16.40
CA ARG A 501 -15.04 -5.43 15.07
C ARG A 501 -15.36 -4.28 14.14
N ILE A 502 -14.37 -3.80 13.40
CA ILE A 502 -14.59 -2.76 12.38
C ILE A 502 -15.12 -3.37 11.10
N ASP A 503 -14.65 -4.55 10.68
CA ASP A 503 -15.22 -5.25 9.53
C ASP A 503 -16.66 -5.61 9.87
N LYS A 504 -17.64 -5.07 9.14
CA LYS A 504 -19.08 -5.22 9.42
C LYS A 504 -19.77 -6.25 8.53
N ARG A 505 -19.04 -7.05 7.76
CA ARG A 505 -19.64 -8.13 6.97
C ARG A 505 -20.37 -9.14 7.85
N ALA A 506 -21.33 -9.87 7.27
CA ALA A 506 -21.97 -10.98 7.97
C ALA A 506 -20.99 -12.14 8.17
N GLN A 507 -20.13 -12.42 7.18
CA GLN A 507 -19.12 -13.45 7.22
C GLN A 507 -17.92 -13.07 6.32
N LYS A 508 -16.71 -13.52 6.68
CA LYS A 508 -15.42 -13.10 6.06
C LYS A 508 -15.25 -13.50 4.58
N GLY A 509 -15.92 -14.56 4.14
CA GLY A 509 -16.02 -15.04 2.76
C GLY A 509 -17.08 -14.32 1.91
N ASN A 510 -17.79 -13.33 2.46
CA ASN A 510 -18.58 -12.40 1.65
C ASN A 510 -17.64 -11.41 0.94
N TRP A 511 -17.52 -11.55 -0.37
CA TRP A 511 -16.51 -10.85 -1.17
C TRP A 511 -17.07 -9.88 -2.21
N CYS A 512 -18.35 -9.98 -2.58
CA CYS A 512 -18.88 -9.17 -3.69
C CYS A 512 -19.64 -7.94 -3.20
N ASN A 513 -19.27 -6.76 -3.70
CA ASN A 513 -19.96 -5.48 -3.54
C ASN A 513 -20.47 -5.22 -2.12
N GLN A 514 -19.59 -5.37 -1.12
CA GLN A 514 -20.02 -5.44 0.27
C GLN A 514 -20.62 -4.12 0.76
N ALA A 515 -21.86 -4.18 1.22
CA ALA A 515 -22.57 -3.04 1.78
C ALA A 515 -21.91 -2.54 3.07
N GLY A 516 -21.80 -1.22 3.23
CA GLY A 516 -21.18 -0.58 4.38
C GLY A 516 -19.65 -0.53 4.34
N ALA A 517 -19.01 -1.06 3.30
CA ALA A 517 -17.58 -0.93 3.09
C ALA A 517 -17.15 0.55 2.95
N GLY A 518 -15.86 0.80 3.11
CA GLY A 518 -15.28 2.15 3.11
C GLY A 518 -13.88 2.16 2.53
N LEU A 519 -13.47 3.27 1.89
CA LEU A 519 -12.07 3.44 1.46
C LEU A 519 -11.12 3.24 2.64
N GLY A 520 -10.03 2.51 2.45
CA GLY A 520 -9.02 2.31 3.49
C GLY A 520 -7.94 3.40 3.53
N GLU A 521 -6.81 3.02 4.13
CA GLU A 521 -5.55 3.76 4.01
C GLU A 521 -5.27 4.06 2.54
N ARG A 522 -4.79 5.27 2.25
CA ARG A 522 -4.38 5.62 0.88
C ARG A 522 -3.05 4.94 0.57
N PRO A 523 -2.72 4.73 -0.72
CA PRO A 523 -1.47 4.09 -1.11
C PRO A 523 -0.25 4.73 -0.42
N LYS A 524 0.56 3.90 0.22
CA LYS A 524 1.62 4.34 1.13
C LYS A 524 2.78 3.36 1.10
N ALA A 525 3.96 3.85 0.76
CA ALA A 525 5.19 3.06 0.77
C ALA A 525 5.70 2.82 2.19
N SER A 526 6.26 1.62 2.40
CA SER A 526 6.92 1.15 3.62
C SER A 526 6.17 1.48 4.93
N PRO A 527 4.86 1.16 5.04
CA PRO A 527 4.05 1.56 6.20
C PRO A 527 4.44 0.81 7.48
N LYS A 528 4.99 -0.40 7.35
CA LYS A 528 5.44 -1.28 8.46
C LYS A 528 6.62 -2.15 7.98
N PRO A 529 7.46 -2.69 8.88
CA PRO A 529 8.49 -3.66 8.51
C PRO A 529 7.89 -4.87 7.75
N GLY A 530 8.54 -5.26 6.66
CA GLY A 530 8.09 -6.39 5.81
C GLY A 530 6.87 -6.10 4.92
N ILE A 531 6.26 -4.92 5.04
CA ILE A 531 5.20 -4.45 4.15
C ILE A 531 5.78 -3.38 3.22
N ASP A 532 5.85 -3.68 1.93
CA ASP A 532 6.42 -2.79 0.93
C ASP A 532 5.54 -1.57 0.67
N ALA A 533 4.23 -1.79 0.55
CA ALA A 533 3.26 -0.72 0.43
C ALA A 533 1.85 -1.18 0.79
N TYR A 534 1.05 -0.23 1.26
CA TYR A 534 -0.39 -0.28 1.04
C TYR A 534 -0.67 0.21 -0.37
N VAL A 535 -1.52 -0.51 -1.09
CA VAL A 535 -1.86 -0.21 -2.48
C VAL A 535 -3.36 -0.20 -2.66
N TRP A 536 -3.86 0.49 -3.69
CA TRP A 536 -5.22 0.32 -4.17
C TRP A 536 -5.13 -0.48 -5.46
N MET A 537 -5.33 -1.80 -5.36
CA MET A 537 -5.19 -2.66 -6.54
C MET A 537 -6.53 -2.78 -7.27
N LYS A 538 -7.61 -3.05 -6.53
CA LYS A 538 -8.97 -2.84 -7.06
C LYS A 538 -9.29 -1.35 -7.09
N PRO A 539 -9.62 -0.75 -8.25
CA PRO A 539 -9.99 0.65 -8.31
C PRO A 539 -11.33 0.88 -7.58
N PRO A 540 -11.39 1.75 -6.56
CA PRO A 540 -12.64 2.03 -5.86
C PRO A 540 -13.72 2.54 -6.81
N GLY A 541 -14.92 1.98 -6.69
CA GLY A 541 -16.06 2.29 -7.56
C GLY A 541 -16.26 1.31 -8.71
N GLU A 542 -15.32 0.43 -9.00
CA GLU A 542 -15.55 -0.67 -9.94
C GLU A 542 -16.25 -1.85 -9.25
N SER A 543 -17.36 -2.31 -9.84
CA SER A 543 -18.14 -3.45 -9.34
C SER A 543 -17.30 -4.73 -9.25
N ASP A 544 -17.63 -5.59 -8.31
CA ASP A 544 -17.09 -6.95 -8.19
C ASP A 544 -17.84 -7.97 -9.08
N GLY A 545 -19.08 -7.64 -9.45
CA GLY A 545 -19.97 -8.53 -10.19
C GLY A 545 -21.41 -8.03 -10.20
N SER A 546 -22.18 -8.43 -11.20
CA SER A 546 -23.57 -8.00 -11.33
C SER A 546 -24.49 -8.64 -10.29
N SER A 547 -25.41 -7.86 -9.71
CA SER A 547 -26.36 -8.35 -8.70
C SER A 547 -27.53 -9.16 -9.26
N SER A 548 -27.60 -9.29 -10.58
CA SER A 548 -28.59 -10.06 -11.34
C SER A 548 -27.97 -10.47 -12.68
N GLN A 549 -28.61 -11.40 -13.39
CA GLN A 549 -28.19 -11.72 -14.76
C GLN A 549 -28.27 -10.50 -15.67
N ILE A 550 -27.14 -10.09 -16.25
CA ILE A 550 -27.04 -9.03 -17.25
C ILE A 550 -26.50 -9.65 -18.55
N PRO A 551 -27.27 -9.66 -19.66
CA PRO A 551 -26.75 -10.06 -20.96
C PRO A 551 -25.53 -9.22 -21.35
N ASN A 552 -24.44 -9.88 -21.73
CA ASN A 552 -23.19 -9.21 -22.08
C ASN A 552 -22.39 -10.02 -23.11
N ASN A 553 -21.44 -9.36 -23.77
CA ASN A 553 -20.49 -9.94 -24.71
C ASN A 553 -19.07 -10.06 -24.10
N GLU A 554 -18.97 -10.00 -22.78
CA GLU A 554 -17.71 -10.01 -22.03
C GLU A 554 -17.41 -11.38 -21.40
N GLY A 555 -18.29 -12.36 -21.58
CA GLY A 555 -18.16 -13.70 -20.97
C GLY A 555 -18.48 -13.74 -19.47
N LYS A 556 -18.99 -12.66 -18.89
CA LYS A 556 -19.23 -12.54 -17.45
C LYS A 556 -20.55 -13.18 -17.05
N GLY A 557 -20.49 -14.08 -16.07
CA GLY A 557 -21.65 -14.76 -15.50
C GLY A 557 -22.34 -13.97 -14.39
N PHE A 558 -23.44 -14.52 -13.89
CA PHE A 558 -24.11 -14.06 -12.68
C PHE A 558 -23.74 -14.95 -11.49
N ASP A 559 -22.89 -14.43 -10.60
CA ASP A 559 -22.61 -15.08 -9.32
C ASP A 559 -23.59 -14.63 -8.26
N ARG A 560 -24.20 -15.59 -7.58
CA ARG A 560 -25.15 -15.29 -6.51
C ARG A 560 -24.48 -14.73 -5.26
N MET A 561 -23.16 -14.83 -5.11
CA MET A 561 -22.45 -14.07 -4.07
C MET A 561 -22.57 -12.55 -4.27
N CYS A 562 -22.94 -12.07 -5.47
CA CYS A 562 -23.25 -10.67 -5.75
C CYS A 562 -24.74 -10.34 -5.67
N ASP A 563 -25.60 -11.35 -5.50
CA ASP A 563 -27.06 -11.20 -5.36
C ASP A 563 -27.41 -10.89 -3.89
N PRO A 564 -27.99 -9.72 -3.57
CA PRO A 564 -28.37 -9.37 -2.20
C PRO A 564 -29.38 -10.35 -1.57
N THR A 565 -30.13 -11.09 -2.39
CA THR A 565 -31.16 -12.05 -1.94
C THR A 565 -30.61 -13.45 -1.74
N TYR A 566 -29.34 -13.70 -2.07
CA TYR A 566 -28.74 -15.01 -1.93
C TYR A 566 -28.45 -15.34 -0.47
N GLY A 567 -28.99 -16.47 0.00
CA GLY A 567 -28.77 -17.00 1.35
C GLY A 567 -27.40 -17.66 1.58
N GLY A 568 -26.48 -17.58 0.61
CA GLY A 568 -25.14 -18.12 0.73
C GLY A 568 -25.01 -19.61 0.42
N ASN A 569 -23.84 -20.13 0.74
CA ASN A 569 -23.48 -21.54 0.66
C ASN A 569 -22.41 -21.86 1.72
N ILE A 570 -21.93 -23.10 1.76
CA ILE A 570 -20.95 -23.52 2.75
C ILE A 570 -19.67 -22.67 2.81
N ARG A 571 -19.21 -22.09 1.68
CA ARG A 571 -17.98 -21.27 1.63
C ARG A 571 -18.11 -19.94 2.38
N ASN A 572 -19.33 -19.40 2.49
CA ASN A 572 -19.62 -18.22 3.33
C ASN A 572 -20.42 -18.56 4.60
N GLY A 573 -20.43 -19.84 5.00
CA GLY A 573 -21.15 -20.31 6.19
C GLY A 573 -22.67 -20.24 6.09
N ASN A 574 -23.24 -20.31 4.87
CA ASN A 574 -24.67 -20.18 4.58
C ASN A 574 -25.27 -18.86 5.10
N ASN A 575 -24.53 -17.77 4.95
CA ASN A 575 -24.97 -16.43 5.31
C ASN A 575 -25.48 -15.66 4.08
N PRO A 576 -26.36 -14.66 4.27
CA PRO A 576 -26.66 -13.69 3.22
C PRO A 576 -25.39 -13.07 2.64
N SER A 577 -25.38 -12.82 1.34
CA SER A 577 -24.20 -12.29 0.62
C SER A 577 -23.69 -10.95 1.17
N GLY A 578 -24.60 -10.11 1.70
CA GLY A 578 -24.28 -8.74 2.09
C GLY A 578 -23.92 -7.83 0.92
N ALA A 579 -24.19 -8.26 -0.31
CA ALA A 579 -23.91 -7.51 -1.52
C ALA A 579 -24.89 -6.34 -1.71
N LEU A 580 -24.41 -5.23 -2.27
CA LEU A 580 -25.23 -4.13 -2.73
C LEU A 580 -26.08 -4.55 -3.95
N GLY A 581 -27.33 -4.09 -3.99
CA GLY A 581 -28.23 -4.30 -5.12
C GLY A 581 -27.97 -3.34 -6.29
N ASN A 582 -28.52 -3.67 -7.45
CA ASN A 582 -28.35 -2.92 -8.71
C ASN A 582 -26.87 -2.77 -9.12
N ALA A 583 -26.04 -3.73 -8.78
CA ALA A 583 -24.64 -3.73 -9.16
C ALA A 583 -24.49 -4.10 -10.66
N PRO A 584 -23.67 -3.36 -11.43
CA PRO A 584 -23.37 -3.69 -12.80
C PRO A 584 -22.36 -4.85 -12.88
N LEU A 585 -22.02 -5.28 -14.10
CA LEU A 585 -21.01 -6.32 -14.35
C LEU A 585 -19.68 -5.98 -13.65
N SER A 586 -18.90 -7.01 -13.32
CA SER A 586 -17.58 -6.83 -12.71
C SER A 586 -16.71 -5.87 -13.53
N GLY A 587 -16.03 -4.94 -12.86
CA GLY A 587 -15.19 -3.90 -13.45
C GLY A 587 -15.93 -2.68 -14.00
N HIS A 588 -17.27 -2.74 -14.16
CA HIS A 588 -18.03 -1.56 -14.58
C HIS A 588 -18.18 -0.57 -13.43
N TRP A 589 -18.33 0.72 -13.75
CA TRP A 589 -18.52 1.78 -12.76
C TRP A 589 -19.81 1.61 -11.96
N PHE A 590 -19.70 1.58 -10.64
CA PHE A 590 -20.78 1.41 -9.69
C PHE A 590 -20.87 2.63 -8.75
N SER A 591 -21.53 3.68 -9.25
CA SER A 591 -21.68 4.96 -8.55
C SER A 591 -22.14 4.84 -7.10
N SER A 592 -23.14 3.98 -6.81
CA SER A 592 -23.66 3.85 -5.45
C SER A 592 -22.63 3.27 -4.46
N GLN A 593 -21.84 2.29 -4.90
CA GLN A 593 -20.74 1.74 -4.10
C GLN A 593 -19.63 2.79 -3.95
N PHE A 594 -19.26 3.50 -5.00
CA PHE A 594 -18.26 4.57 -4.91
C PHE A 594 -18.65 5.62 -3.85
N GLN A 595 -19.90 6.07 -3.88
CA GLN A 595 -20.43 7.05 -2.92
C GLN A 595 -20.46 6.50 -1.49
N GLU A 596 -20.76 5.22 -1.30
CA GLU A 596 -20.69 4.58 0.02
C GLU A 596 -19.25 4.45 0.52
N LEU A 597 -18.32 4.01 -0.34
CA LEU A 597 -16.90 3.88 -0.04
C LEU A 597 -16.31 5.23 0.42
N MET A 598 -16.62 6.31 -0.31
CA MET A 598 -16.20 7.68 0.03
C MET A 598 -16.74 8.15 1.38
N ARG A 599 -18.01 7.86 1.67
CA ARG A 599 -18.68 8.25 2.91
C ARG A 599 -18.11 7.52 4.12
N ASN A 600 -17.76 6.25 3.93
CA ASN A 600 -17.27 5.36 4.97
C ASN A 600 -15.74 5.27 4.97
N ALA A 601 -15.03 6.20 4.34
CA ALA A 601 -13.58 6.18 4.30
C ALA A 601 -12.95 6.23 5.71
N TYR A 602 -11.93 5.40 5.94
CA TYR A 602 -11.12 5.43 7.15
C TYR A 602 -9.64 5.12 6.83
N PRO A 603 -8.70 6.04 7.12
CA PRO A 603 -8.90 7.37 7.73
C PRO A 603 -9.82 8.26 6.88
N THR A 604 -10.48 9.25 7.49
CA THR A 604 -11.40 10.16 6.75
C THR A 604 -10.67 10.93 5.64
N LEU A 605 -11.40 11.35 4.60
CA LEU A 605 -10.87 12.05 3.41
C LEU A 605 -10.65 13.54 3.59
#